data_AF-A0A1Y1MKQ9-F1
#
_entry.id   AF-A0A1Y1MKQ9-F1
#
_cell.length_a   1.000
_cell.length_b   1.000
_cell.length_c   1.000
_cell.angle_alpha   90.00
_cell.angle_beta   90.00
_cell.angle_gamma   90.00
#
_symmetry.space_group_name_H-M   'P 1'
#
loop_
_entity.id
_entity.type
_entity.pdbx_description
1 polymer ?
#
loop_
_entity_poly.entity_id
_entity_poly.type
_entity_poly.pdbx_seq_one_letter_code
_entity_poly.pdbx_strand_id
1 'polypeptide(L)'
;MLNNELMNDEYTPPHNKSTHQKHMAGLRRYSGPKRVWTEAEIQEVHELFQDCINENKLPSPTRIMCAVQSNTLLKQRSPQAIRLWIQNKISNKKKAMVNEVLEHKVTPHHSKTRWTTELKAALLNSFKSHIECQKLPSYPEIRIAMTKYPVLKEKQLAAIKTAVQNEINRR
;
A
#
# COMPACT_ATOMS: atom_id res chain seq x y z
N MET A 1 -22.93 43.79 48.41
CA MET A 1 -22.43 42.40 48.30
C MET A 1 -23.16 41.74 47.13
N LEU A 2 -22.40 41.38 46.08
CA LEU A 2 -22.60 40.33 45.06
C LEU A 2 -23.99 40.17 44.42
N ASN A 3 -24.19 40.64 43.17
CA ASN A 3 -24.00 39.94 41.89
C ASN A 3 -25.06 38.86 41.58
N ASN A 4 -25.84 39.07 40.52
CA ASN A 4 -26.35 37.97 39.69
C ASN A 4 -26.56 38.46 38.25
N GLU A 5 -25.51 38.27 37.45
CA GLU A 5 -25.53 38.28 35.99
C GLU A 5 -26.25 37.01 35.49
N LEU A 6 -27.22 37.17 34.60
CA LEU A 6 -27.76 36.09 33.77
C LEU A 6 -27.40 36.39 32.31
N MET A 7 -26.15 36.08 31.96
CA MET A 7 -25.70 35.91 30.57
C MET A 7 -26.19 34.53 30.10
N ASN A 8 -27.12 34.53 29.14
CA ASN A 8 -27.43 33.35 28.34
C ASN A 8 -26.36 33.24 27.24
N ASP A 9 -25.25 32.58 27.53
CA ASP A 9 -24.32 32.17 26.48
C ASP A 9 -24.76 30.83 25.88
N GLU A 10 -25.15 30.93 24.62
CA GLU A 10 -25.57 29.87 23.72
C GLU A 10 -24.38 28.93 23.43
N TYR A 11 -24.29 27.81 24.13
CA TYR A 11 -23.28 26.79 23.88
C TYR A 11 -23.63 25.98 22.63
N THR A 12 -23.07 26.35 21.47
CA THR A 12 -23.02 25.46 20.29
C THR A 12 -21.74 24.63 20.31
N PRO A 13 -21.81 23.28 20.23
CA PRO A 13 -20.63 22.43 20.23
C PRO A 13 -19.81 22.62 18.94
N PRO A 14 -18.46 22.63 19.01
CA PRO A 14 -17.63 22.83 17.84
C PRO A 14 -17.72 21.64 16.88
N HIS A 15 -18.24 21.89 15.68
CA HIS A 15 -18.14 20.99 14.55
C HIS A 15 -16.67 20.64 14.30
N ASN A 16 -16.33 19.39 14.57
CA ASN A 16 -15.01 18.80 14.32
C ASN A 16 -14.79 18.72 12.80
N LYS A 17 -14.28 19.81 12.21
CA LYS A 17 -13.85 19.83 10.82
C LYS A 17 -12.64 18.91 10.72
N SER A 18 -12.91 17.68 10.27
CA SER A 18 -11.91 16.73 9.79
C SER A 18 -10.94 17.45 8.86
N THR A 19 -9.75 17.75 9.39
CA THR A 19 -8.65 18.26 8.60
C THR A 19 -8.18 17.09 7.76
N HIS A 20 -8.70 16.99 6.54
CA HIS A 20 -7.98 16.34 5.46
C HIS A 20 -6.65 17.09 5.31
N GLN A 21 -5.63 16.66 6.05
CA GLN A 21 -4.26 17.04 5.82
C GLN A 21 -3.95 16.67 4.37
N LYS A 22 -3.93 17.69 3.51
CA LYS A 22 -3.38 17.60 2.16
C LYS A 22 -1.95 17.12 2.34
N HIS A 23 -1.68 15.87 1.96
CA HIS A 23 -0.32 15.35 1.94
C HIS A 23 0.54 16.32 1.13
N MET A 24 1.53 16.93 1.77
CA MET A 24 2.45 17.89 1.16
C MET A 24 3.06 17.28 -0.11
N ALA A 25 2.53 17.67 -1.26
CA ALA A 25 3.10 17.36 -2.56
C ALA A 25 4.46 18.07 -2.63
N GLY A 26 5.55 17.30 -2.63
CA GLY A 26 6.89 17.85 -2.80
C GLY A 26 7.90 17.48 -1.72
N LEU A 27 7.49 16.92 -0.58
CA LEU A 27 8.44 16.39 0.39
C LEU A 27 8.91 14.99 -0.07
N ARG A 28 9.80 14.96 -1.08
CA ARG A 28 10.58 13.76 -1.39
C ARG A 28 11.47 13.50 -0.17
N ARG A 29 10.98 12.71 0.79
CA ARG A 29 11.82 12.17 1.85
C ARG A 29 12.94 11.43 1.13
N TYR A 30 14.15 11.95 1.22
CA TYR A 30 15.34 11.23 0.79
C TYR A 30 15.42 9.97 1.64
N SER A 31 14.86 8.89 1.14
CA SER A 31 15.07 7.56 1.68
C SER A 31 16.44 7.13 1.17
N GLY A 32 17.47 7.39 1.97
CA GLY A 32 18.81 6.89 1.71
C GLY A 32 18.83 5.36 1.52
N PRO A 33 19.98 4.81 1.10
CA PRO A 33 20.13 3.38 0.85
C PRO A 33 19.58 2.57 2.02
N LYS A 34 18.59 1.70 1.76
CA LYS A 34 18.06 0.81 2.79
C LYS A 34 19.15 -0.17 3.18
N ARG A 35 19.65 -0.09 4.41
CA ARG A 35 20.62 -1.05 4.94
C ARG A 35 20.02 -2.45 4.89
N VAL A 36 20.63 -3.34 4.11
CA VAL A 36 20.23 -4.74 3.97
C VAL A 36 20.45 -5.46 5.30
N TRP A 37 19.52 -6.32 5.69
CA TRP A 37 19.66 -7.18 6.87
C TRP A 37 20.77 -8.21 6.65
N THR A 38 21.72 -8.30 7.58
CA THR A 38 22.71 -9.39 7.53
C THR A 38 22.11 -10.67 8.10
N GLU A 39 22.65 -11.82 7.72
CA GLU A 39 22.16 -13.11 8.22
C GLU A 39 22.30 -13.21 9.75
N ALA A 40 23.41 -12.71 10.30
CA ALA A 40 23.61 -12.67 11.75
C ALA A 40 22.57 -11.80 12.47
N GLU A 41 22.21 -10.64 11.91
CA GLU A 41 21.14 -9.80 12.48
C GLU A 41 19.78 -10.49 12.41
N ILE A 42 19.50 -11.19 11.30
CA ILE A 42 18.24 -11.92 11.10
C ILE A 42 18.11 -13.03 12.14
N GLN A 43 19.16 -13.83 12.29
CA GLN A 43 19.19 -14.95 13.23
C GLN A 43 18.97 -14.46 14.66
N GLU A 44 19.66 -13.41 15.06
CA GLU A 44 19.55 -12.85 16.39
C GLU A 44 18.15 -12.28 16.69
N VAL A 45 17.57 -11.50 15.77
CA VAL A 45 16.19 -11.01 15.93
C VAL A 45 15.20 -12.16 15.95
N HIS A 46 15.44 -13.21 15.16
CA HIS A 46 14.59 -14.39 15.16
C HIS A 46 14.62 -15.10 16.52
N GLU A 47 15.80 -15.34 17.09
CA GLU A 47 15.95 -16.00 18.39
C GLU A 47 15.34 -15.16 19.53
N LEU A 48 15.65 -13.86 19.60
CA LEU A 48 15.16 -12.98 20.66
C LEU A 48 13.65 -12.79 20.69
N PHE A 49 12.98 -12.93 19.54
CA PHE A 49 11.55 -12.67 19.37
C PHE A 49 10.79 -13.88 18.80
N GLN A 50 11.35 -15.08 18.94
CA GLN A 50 10.76 -16.30 18.43
C GLN A 50 9.38 -16.56 19.05
N ASP A 51 9.24 -16.31 20.34
CA ASP A 51 7.98 -16.35 21.10
C ASP A 51 6.91 -15.45 20.46
N CYS A 52 7.27 -14.21 20.14
CA CYS A 52 6.37 -13.23 19.54
C CYS A 52 5.89 -13.67 18.15
N ILE A 53 6.80 -14.21 17.35
CA ILE A 53 6.50 -14.76 16.01
C ILE A 53 5.60 -15.99 16.13
N ASN A 54 5.84 -16.84 17.12
CA ASN A 54 5.06 -18.05 17.36
C ASN A 54 3.63 -17.73 17.80
N GLU A 55 3.48 -16.80 18.74
CA GLU A 55 2.18 -16.33 19.26
C GLU A 55 1.45 -15.34 18.34
N ASN A 56 2.06 -14.94 17.22
CA ASN A 56 1.54 -13.91 16.33
C ASN A 56 1.29 -12.55 17.03
N LYS A 57 2.11 -12.20 18.01
CA LYS A 57 2.03 -10.95 18.78
C LYS A 57 3.25 -10.07 18.52
N LEU A 58 3.07 -8.76 18.55
CA LEU A 58 4.19 -7.83 18.45
C LEU A 58 4.83 -7.63 19.82
N PRO A 59 6.18 -7.59 19.92
CA PRO A 59 6.83 -7.25 21.17
C PRO A 59 6.53 -5.81 21.58
N SER A 60 6.58 -5.56 22.88
CA SER A 60 6.43 -4.20 23.42
C SER A 60 7.59 -3.30 22.97
N PRO A 61 7.36 -1.98 22.84
CA PRO A 61 8.42 -1.03 22.48
C PRO A 61 9.63 -1.12 23.43
N THR A 62 9.37 -1.24 24.74
CA THR A 62 10.42 -1.36 25.76
C THR A 62 11.29 -2.59 25.55
N ARG A 63 10.70 -3.75 25.26
CA ARG A 63 11.46 -4.98 25.00
C ARG A 63 12.37 -4.84 23.79
N ILE A 64 11.89 -4.20 22.72
CA ILE A 64 12.72 -3.92 21.53
C ILE A 64 13.88 -2.98 21.89
N MET A 65 13.61 -1.94 22.66
CA MET A 65 14.67 -1.00 23.08
C MET A 65 15.74 -1.71 23.93
N CYS A 66 15.34 -2.56 24.88
CA CYS A 66 16.27 -3.36 25.66
C CYS A 66 17.14 -4.26 24.76
N ALA A 67 16.55 -4.93 23.77
CA ALA A 67 17.27 -5.78 22.82
C ALA A 67 18.29 -4.99 21.98
N VAL A 68 17.95 -3.78 21.54
CA VAL A 68 18.89 -2.89 20.81
C VAL A 68 20.05 -2.47 21.69
N GLN A 69 19.82 -2.24 22.98
CA GLN A 69 20.86 -1.81 23.92
C GLN A 69 21.79 -2.96 24.32
N SER A 70 21.23 -4.15 24.57
CA SER A 70 21.99 -5.32 25.04
C SER A 70 22.76 -6.01 23.91
N ASN A 71 22.21 -6.06 22.69
CA ASN A 71 22.80 -6.83 21.61
C ASN A 71 23.65 -5.97 20.67
N THR A 72 24.94 -6.30 20.56
CA THR A 72 25.91 -5.57 19.73
C THR A 72 25.59 -5.57 18.24
N LEU A 73 24.97 -6.64 17.70
CA LEU A 73 24.56 -6.75 16.30
C LEU A 73 23.37 -5.84 16.00
N LEU A 74 22.45 -5.70 16.95
CA LEU A 74 21.22 -4.93 16.78
C LEU A 74 21.37 -3.44 17.10
N LYS A 75 22.47 -3.03 17.75
CA LYS A 75 22.77 -1.61 18.06
C LYS A 75 22.70 -0.69 16.84
N GLN A 76 23.02 -1.21 15.66
CA GLN A 76 23.01 -0.43 14.42
C GLN A 76 21.63 -0.36 13.75
N ARG A 77 20.59 -0.94 14.37
CA ARG A 77 19.21 -0.93 13.87
C ARG A 77 18.34 -0.04 14.75
N SER A 78 17.41 0.67 14.11
CA SER A 78 16.40 1.40 14.87
C SER A 78 15.38 0.42 15.46
N PRO A 79 14.84 0.69 16.66
CA PRO A 79 13.76 -0.12 17.24
C PRO A 79 12.57 -0.30 16.28
N GLN A 80 12.26 0.72 15.49
CA GLN A 80 11.20 0.67 14.48
C GLN A 80 11.50 -0.32 13.35
N ALA A 81 12.77 -0.42 12.91
CA ALA A 81 13.15 -1.38 11.88
C ALA A 81 12.97 -2.83 12.35
N ILE A 82 13.35 -3.12 13.60
CA ILE A 82 13.16 -4.43 14.22
C ILE A 82 11.67 -4.76 14.36
N ARG A 83 10.87 -3.82 14.90
CA ARG A 83 9.42 -3.98 15.01
C ARG A 83 8.78 -4.30 13.66
N LEU A 84 9.15 -3.55 12.62
CA LEU A 84 8.64 -3.73 11.27
C LEU A 84 9.04 -5.10 10.70
N TRP A 85 10.26 -5.54 10.95
CA TRP A 85 10.72 -6.86 10.53
C TRP A 85 9.90 -7.99 11.18
N ILE A 86 9.67 -7.91 12.49
CA ILE A 86 8.87 -8.90 13.23
C ILE A 86 7.42 -8.90 12.73
N GLN A 87 6.85 -7.72 12.53
CA GLN A 87 5.50 -7.57 11.97
C GLN A 87 5.39 -8.21 10.58
N ASN A 88 6.39 -8.01 9.72
CA ASN A 88 6.43 -8.61 8.38
C ASN A 88 6.54 -10.13 8.47
N LYS A 89 7.33 -10.68 9.40
CA LYS A 89 7.43 -12.12 9.63
C LYS A 89 6.10 -12.73 10.07
N ILE A 90 5.43 -12.13 11.06
CA ILE A 90 4.09 -12.56 11.50
C ILE A 90 3.09 -12.49 10.34
N SER A 91 3.12 -11.39 9.57
CA SER A 91 2.22 -11.22 8.42
C SER A 91 2.45 -12.27 7.33
N ASN A 92 3.71 -12.61 7.05
CA ASN A 92 4.05 -13.64 6.08
C ASN A 92 3.65 -15.04 6.56
N LYS A 93 3.84 -15.34 7.85
CA LYS A 93 3.36 -16.60 8.47
C LYS A 93 1.84 -16.74 8.33
N LYS A 94 1.09 -15.68 8.63
CA LYS A 94 -0.37 -15.67 8.44
C LYS A 94 -0.77 -15.87 6.98
N LYS A 95 -0.10 -15.20 6.04
CA LYS A 95 -0.36 -15.38 4.60
C LYS A 95 -0.07 -16.80 4.14
N ALA A 96 1.01 -17.43 4.61
CA ALA A 96 1.32 -18.81 4.28
C ALA A 96 0.23 -19.77 4.77
N MET A 97 -0.21 -19.62 6.02
CA MET A 97 -1.30 -20.43 6.59
C MET A 97 -2.63 -20.21 5.86
N VAL A 98 -2.94 -18.96 5.48
CA VAL A 98 -4.13 -18.63 4.70
C VAL A 98 -4.04 -19.23 3.29
N ASN A 99 -2.87 -19.20 2.66
CA ASN A 99 -2.65 -19.81 1.34
C ASN A 99 -2.78 -21.34 1.40
N GLU A 100 -2.31 -21.99 2.46
CA GLU A 100 -2.47 -23.43 2.70
C GLU A 100 -3.96 -23.80 2.83
N VAL A 101 -4.74 -23.00 3.56
CA VAL A 101 -6.21 -23.18 3.68
C VAL A 101 -6.93 -22.85 2.35
N LEU A 102 -6.38 -21.94 1.54
CA LEU A 102 -6.95 -21.50 0.27
C LEU A 102 -6.36 -22.21 -0.97
N GLU A 103 -5.61 -23.30 -0.83
CA GLU A 103 -5.12 -24.08 -1.98
C GLU A 103 -6.26 -24.62 -2.88
N HIS A 104 -7.52 -24.51 -2.46
CA HIS A 104 -8.70 -24.79 -3.30
C HIS A 104 -9.14 -23.62 -4.20
N LYS A 105 -8.52 -22.44 -4.13
CA LYS A 105 -8.80 -21.28 -5.00
C LYS A 105 -7.54 -20.47 -5.28
N VAL A 106 -6.52 -21.09 -5.88
CA VAL A 106 -5.39 -20.34 -6.43
C VAL A 106 -5.87 -19.58 -7.67
N THR A 107 -6.29 -18.32 -7.49
CA THR A 107 -6.31 -17.39 -8.62
C THR A 107 -4.84 -17.08 -8.96
N PRO A 108 -4.40 -17.29 -10.21
CA PRO A 108 -3.01 -17.07 -10.59
C PRO A 108 -2.61 -15.64 -10.24
N HIS A 109 -1.48 -15.51 -9.55
CA HIS A 109 -0.86 -14.24 -9.24
C HIS A 109 -0.40 -13.62 -10.57
N HIS A 110 -1.29 -12.92 -11.28
CA HIS A 110 -0.93 -12.15 -12.46
C HIS A 110 0.10 -11.12 -12.01
N SER A 111 1.36 -11.33 -12.39
CA SER A 111 2.38 -10.29 -12.29
C SER A 111 1.78 -9.03 -12.92
N LYS A 112 1.95 -7.88 -12.28
CA LYS A 112 1.45 -6.61 -12.81
C LYS A 112 2.12 -6.37 -14.17
N THR A 113 1.52 -6.85 -15.25
CA THR A 113 2.09 -6.76 -16.57
C THR A 113 2.33 -5.28 -16.84
N ARG A 114 3.56 -4.90 -17.18
CA ARG A 114 3.91 -3.51 -17.48
C ARG A 114 3.11 -3.06 -18.70
N TRP A 115 2.79 -1.77 -18.81
CA TRP A 115 2.25 -1.20 -20.06
C TRP A 115 3.40 -1.02 -21.05
N THR A 116 3.58 -2.00 -21.94
CA THR A 116 4.58 -1.96 -23.01
C THR A 116 4.22 -0.90 -24.06
N THR A 117 5.18 -0.55 -24.93
CA THR A 117 4.95 0.39 -26.03
C THR A 117 3.86 -0.10 -26.96
N GLU A 118 3.84 -1.40 -27.27
CA GLU A 118 2.82 -2.05 -28.11
C GLU A 118 1.43 -1.97 -27.47
N LEU A 119 1.30 -2.29 -26.18
CA LEU A 119 0.05 -2.17 -25.44
C LEU A 119 -0.50 -0.74 -25.46
N LYS A 120 0.39 0.26 -25.31
CA LYS A 120 0.00 1.67 -25.37
C LYS A 120 -0.44 2.07 -26.77
N ALA A 121 0.25 1.63 -27.81
CA ALA A 121 -0.15 1.89 -29.19
C ALA A 121 -1.52 1.28 -29.50
N ALA A 122 -1.77 0.03 -29.10
CA ALA A 122 -3.06 -0.63 -29.25
C ALA A 122 -4.18 0.10 -28.48
N LEU A 123 -3.90 0.56 -27.25
CA LEU A 123 -4.82 1.36 -26.44
C LEU A 123 -5.19 2.67 -27.15
N LEU A 124 -4.19 3.45 -27.57
CA LEU A 124 -4.39 4.75 -28.22
C LEU A 124 -5.15 4.60 -29.55
N ASN A 125 -4.80 3.59 -30.35
CA ASN A 125 -5.48 3.34 -31.63
C ASN A 125 -6.93 2.90 -31.44
N SER A 126 -7.22 2.11 -30.40
CA SER A 126 -8.58 1.61 -30.14
C SER A 126 -9.50 2.68 -29.56
N PHE A 127 -8.97 3.56 -28.72
CA PHE A 127 -9.76 4.50 -27.93
C PHE A 127 -9.47 5.97 -28.26
N LYS A 128 -8.91 6.26 -29.44
CA LYS A 128 -8.57 7.62 -29.88
C LYS A 128 -9.75 8.58 -29.72
N SER A 129 -10.92 8.23 -30.27
CA SER A 129 -12.13 9.04 -30.19
C SER A 129 -12.63 9.21 -28.76
N HIS A 130 -12.51 8.18 -27.91
CA HIS A 130 -12.85 8.27 -26.50
C HIS A 130 -11.94 9.24 -25.74
N ILE A 131 -10.65 9.22 -26.04
CA ILE A 131 -9.66 10.14 -25.45
C ILE A 131 -9.92 11.58 -25.90
N GLU A 132 -10.21 11.79 -27.19
CA GLU A 132 -10.51 13.10 -27.76
C GLU A 132 -11.82 13.69 -27.22
N CYS A 133 -12.86 12.87 -27.07
CA CYS A 133 -14.16 13.29 -26.54
C CYS A 133 -14.25 13.23 -25.00
N GLN A 134 -13.13 12.99 -24.30
CA GLN A 134 -13.07 12.86 -22.84
C GLN A 134 -14.11 11.88 -22.25
N LYS A 135 -14.41 10.80 -22.97
CA LYS A 135 -15.46 9.83 -22.60
C LYS A 135 -14.87 8.45 -22.37
N LEU A 136 -15.19 7.83 -21.25
CA LEU A 136 -14.73 6.47 -20.98
C LEU A 136 -15.41 5.42 -21.87
N PRO A 137 -14.66 4.42 -22.37
CA PRO A 137 -15.24 3.30 -23.06
C PRO A 137 -16.01 2.39 -22.09
N SER A 138 -17.10 1.82 -22.61
CA SER A 138 -17.89 0.78 -21.98
C SER A 138 -17.19 -0.58 -22.06
N TYR A 139 -17.60 -1.54 -21.23
CA TYR A 139 -17.00 -2.88 -21.27
C TYR A 139 -17.21 -3.63 -22.59
N PRO A 140 -18.37 -3.53 -23.28
CA PRO A 140 -18.52 -4.10 -24.62
C PRO A 140 -17.52 -3.52 -25.62
N GLU A 141 -17.33 -2.19 -25.65
CA GLU A 141 -16.36 -1.53 -26.53
C GLU A 141 -14.93 -2.02 -26.24
N ILE A 142 -14.59 -2.23 -24.96
CA ILE A 142 -13.29 -2.79 -24.58
C ILE A 142 -13.12 -4.23 -25.08
N ARG A 143 -14.16 -5.07 -25.00
CA ARG A 143 -14.10 -6.45 -25.53
C ARG A 143 -13.94 -6.48 -27.06
N ILE A 144 -14.58 -5.55 -27.77
CA ILE A 144 -14.39 -5.38 -29.21
C ILE A 144 -12.94 -5.00 -29.50
N ALA A 145 -12.37 -4.04 -28.77
CA ALA A 145 -10.97 -3.66 -28.91
C ALA A 145 -10.00 -4.83 -28.63
N MET A 146 -10.28 -5.67 -27.64
CA MET A 146 -9.49 -6.87 -27.34
C MET A 146 -9.58 -7.95 -28.43
N THR A 147 -10.68 -7.97 -29.18
CA THR A 147 -10.82 -8.86 -30.35
C THR A 147 -9.97 -8.36 -31.51
N LYS A 148 -9.93 -7.03 -31.71
CA LYS A 148 -9.14 -6.38 -32.75
C LYS A 148 -7.64 -6.35 -32.44
N TYR A 149 -7.27 -6.19 -31.16
CA TYR A 149 -5.88 -6.13 -30.69
C TYR A 149 -5.67 -7.19 -29.60
N PRO A 150 -5.25 -8.42 -29.97
CA PRO A 150 -5.08 -9.52 -29.03
C PRO A 150 -4.12 -9.22 -27.87
N VAL A 151 -3.13 -8.33 -28.07
CA VAL A 151 -2.21 -7.89 -27.00
C VAL A 151 -2.95 -7.28 -25.80
N LEU A 152 -4.12 -6.67 -26.00
CA LEU A 152 -4.93 -6.14 -24.91
C LEU A 152 -5.56 -7.24 -24.03
N LYS A 153 -5.63 -8.50 -24.51
CA LYS A 153 -6.16 -9.65 -23.74
C LYS A 153 -5.33 -9.97 -22.51
N GLU A 154 -4.08 -9.54 -22.47
CA GLU A 154 -3.21 -9.65 -21.29
C GLU A 154 -3.66 -8.75 -20.13
N LYS A 155 -4.62 -7.83 -20.36
CA LYS A 155 -5.12 -6.89 -19.36
C LYS A 155 -6.56 -7.19 -18.98
N GLN A 156 -6.86 -6.95 -17.70
CA GLN A 156 -8.24 -6.92 -17.24
C GLN A 156 -8.97 -5.70 -17.83
N LEU A 157 -10.28 -5.85 -18.07
CA LEU A 157 -11.14 -4.78 -18.60
C LEU A 157 -11.05 -3.48 -17.77
N ALA A 158 -11.04 -3.60 -16.44
CA ALA A 158 -10.88 -2.47 -15.54
C ALA A 158 -9.52 -1.76 -15.72
N ALA A 159 -8.45 -2.53 -15.94
CA ALA A 159 -7.12 -1.95 -16.15
C ALA A 159 -7.05 -1.15 -17.46
N ILE A 160 -7.69 -1.63 -18.53
CA ILE A 160 -7.80 -0.91 -19.81
C ILE A 160 -8.61 0.38 -19.61
N LYS A 161 -9.77 0.31 -18.95
CA LYS A 161 -10.61 1.49 -18.67
C LYS A 161 -9.86 2.56 -17.87
N THR A 162 -9.14 2.16 -16.81
CA THR A 162 -8.28 3.05 -16.02
C THR A 162 -7.15 3.64 -16.86
N ALA A 163 -6.56 2.86 -17.76
CA ALA A 163 -5.52 3.38 -18.66
C ALA A 163 -6.07 4.45 -19.60
N VAL A 164 -7.27 4.27 -20.17
CA VAL A 164 -7.92 5.29 -21.00
C VAL A 164 -8.22 6.55 -20.18
N GLN A 165 -8.72 6.42 -18.94
CA GLN A 165 -8.92 7.57 -18.05
C GLN A 165 -7.62 8.34 -17.80
N ASN A 166 -6.52 7.62 -17.58
CA ASN A 166 -5.22 8.24 -17.34
C ASN A 166 -4.72 9.00 -18.58
N GLU A 167 -4.98 8.49 -19.80
CA GLU A 167 -4.62 9.22 -21.02
C GLU A 167 -5.52 10.44 -21.25
N ILE A 168 -6.81 10.38 -20.89
CA ILE A 168 -7.70 11.55 -20.88
C ILE A 168 -7.14 12.63 -19.95
N ASN A 169 -6.75 12.26 -18.73
CA ASN A 169 -6.26 13.21 -17.71
C ASN A 169 -4.87 13.81 -18.01
N ARG A 170 -4.12 13.26 -18.99
CA ARG A 170 -2.79 13.76 -19.36
C ARG A 170 -2.85 14.89 -20.40
N ARG A 171 -4.00 15.08 -21.04
CA ARG A 171 -4.25 16.17 -21.98
C ARG A 171 -4.83 17.36 -21.25
#